data_AF-A0A0B6Y815-F1
#
_entry.id   AF-A0A0B6Y815-F1
#
_cell.length_a   1.000
_cell.length_b   1.000
_cell.length_c   1.000
_cell.angle_alpha   90.00
_cell.angle_beta   90.00
_cell.angle_gamma   90.00
#
_symmetry.space_group_name_H-M   'P 1'
#
loop_
_entity.id
_entity.type
_entity.pdbx_description
1 polymer ?
#
loop_
_entity_poly.entity_id
_entity_poly.type
_entity_poly.pdbx_seq_one_letter_code
_entity_poly.pdbx_strand_id
1 'polypeptide(L)'
;VSRCGMVYLEPTYIGLEPFVECWLKKVPEKIWQYKEKLEELFNNFLQPAIKFLRSEMREMVPTVDGALVFSLLKLMDCFFEPFMLKDGEQPIPE
;
A
#
# COMPACT_ATOMS: atom_id res chain seq x y z
N VAL A 1 27.35 28.41 -4.25
CA VAL A 1 26.63 27.16 -4.57
C VAL A 1 25.18 27.54 -4.89
N SER A 2 24.83 27.77 -6.16
CA SER A 2 23.56 28.48 -6.53
C SER A 2 22.98 28.00 -7.87
N ARG A 3 23.18 26.72 -8.23
CA ARG A 3 22.65 26.12 -9.48
C ARG A 3 21.86 24.83 -9.26
N CYS A 4 21.46 24.54 -8.02
CA CYS A 4 20.63 23.40 -7.70
C CYS A 4 19.26 23.93 -7.27
N GLY A 5 18.23 23.69 -8.08
CA GLY A 5 16.85 23.87 -7.64
C GLY A 5 16.54 22.82 -6.58
N MET A 6 16.17 23.25 -5.39
CA MET A 6 15.71 22.34 -4.35
C MET A 6 14.18 22.31 -4.38
N VAL A 7 13.61 21.13 -4.60
CA VAL A 7 12.16 20.91 -4.50
C VAL A 7 11.88 20.34 -3.12
N TYR A 8 11.14 21.10 -2.32
CA TYR A 8 10.68 20.65 -1.02
C TYR A 8 9.28 20.05 -1.19
N LEU A 9 9.15 18.77 -0.87
CA LEU A 9 7.86 18.09 -0.81
C LEU A 9 7.49 17.90 0.65
N GLU A 10 6.38 18.49 1.06
CA GLU A 10 5.79 18.16 2.35
C GLU A 10 5.02 16.83 2.23
N PRO A 11 5.30 15.82 3.06
CA PRO A 11 4.67 14.50 2.96
C PRO A 11 3.14 14.54 3.05
N THR A 12 2.59 15.56 3.72
CA THR A 12 1.16 15.78 3.91
C THR A 12 0.41 15.99 2.58
N TYR A 13 1.05 16.57 1.56
CA TYR A 13 0.39 16.87 0.28
C TYR A 13 0.16 15.65 -0.61
N ILE A 14 0.94 14.59 -0.44
CA ILE A 14 0.81 13.37 -1.26
C ILE A 14 -0.39 12.55 -0.75
N GLY A 15 -0.64 12.54 0.56
CA GLY A 15 -1.66 11.69 1.16
C GLY A 15 -1.30 10.20 1.08
N LEU A 16 -2.20 9.35 1.55
CA LEU A 16 -2.01 7.89 1.58
C LEU A 16 -2.66 7.16 0.40
N GLU A 17 -3.68 7.78 -0.19
CA GLU A 17 -4.41 7.31 -1.37
C GLU A 17 -3.51 6.92 -2.56
N PRO A 18 -2.52 7.75 -2.99
CA PRO A 18 -1.73 7.39 -4.16
C PRO A 18 -0.87 6.14 -3.94
N PHE A 19 -0.54 5.77 -2.70
CA PHE A 19 0.16 4.52 -2.42
C PHE A 19 -0.71 3.31 -2.76
N VAL A 20 -1.98 3.36 -2.37
CA VAL A 20 -2.97 2.31 -2.64
C VAL A 20 -3.29 2.28 -4.13
N GLU A 21 -3.55 3.43 -4.77
CA GLU A 21 -3.84 3.49 -6.20
C GLU A 21 -2.71 2.92 -7.06
N CYS A 22 -1.45 3.28 -6.73
CA CYS A 22 -0.28 2.77 -7.44
C CYS A 22 -0.12 1.26 -7.26
N TRP A 23 -0.46 0.74 -6.08
CA TRP A 23 -0.37 -0.68 -5.78
C TRP A 23 -1.49 -1.48 -6.46
N LEU A 24 -2.74 -0.98 -6.46
CA LEU A 24 -3.87 -1.60 -7.14
C LEU A 24 -3.64 -1.76 -8.65
N LYS A 25 -2.82 -0.90 -9.27
CA LYS A 25 -2.40 -1.03 -10.67
C LYS A 25 -1.41 -2.17 -10.93
N LYS A 26 -0.76 -2.70 -9.90
CA LYS A 26 0.28 -3.75 -9.98
C LYS A 26 -0.22 -5.15 -9.58
N VAL A 27 -1.46 -5.25 -9.11
CA VAL A 27 -2.07 -6.51 -8.65
C VAL A 27 -2.18 -7.51 -9.83
N PRO A 28 -1.90 -8.82 -9.61
CA PRO A 28 -1.95 -9.84 -10.66
C PRO A 28 -3.34 -10.02 -11.27
N GLU A 29 -3.38 -10.48 -12.52
CA GLU A 29 -4.61 -10.61 -13.32
C GLU A 29 -5.71 -11.45 -12.64
N LYS A 30 -5.33 -12.53 -11.95
CA LYS A 30 -6.27 -13.39 -11.20
C LYS A 30 -7.03 -12.64 -10.10
N ILE A 31 -6.43 -11.59 -9.54
CA ILE A 31 -6.98 -10.78 -8.46
C ILE A 31 -7.66 -9.52 -9.00
N TRP A 32 -7.48 -9.19 -10.28
CA TRP A 32 -8.03 -7.98 -10.90
C TRP A 32 -9.54 -7.83 -10.74
N GLN A 33 -10.28 -8.95 -10.79
CA GLN A 33 -11.74 -8.98 -10.54
C GLN A 33 -12.15 -8.45 -9.16
N TYR A 34 -11.25 -8.46 -8.17
CA TYR A 34 -11.48 -8.00 -6.81
C TYR A 34 -10.95 -6.58 -6.55
N LYS A 35 -10.40 -5.91 -7.56
CA LYS A 35 -9.76 -4.60 -7.41
C LYS A 35 -10.68 -3.54 -6.80
N GLU A 36 -11.92 -3.44 -7.27
CA GLU A 36 -12.91 -2.49 -6.74
C GLU A 36 -13.23 -2.77 -5.27
N LYS A 37 -13.37 -4.05 -4.91
CA LYS A 37 -13.59 -4.46 -3.52
C LYS A 37 -12.39 -4.14 -2.64
N LEU A 38 -11.17 -4.36 -3.14
CA LEU A 38 -9.94 -3.99 -2.40
C LEU A 38 -9.86 -2.48 -2.19
N GLU A 39 -10.16 -1.69 -3.22
CA GLU A 39 -10.20 -0.23 -3.13
C GLU A 39 -11.21 0.25 -2.09
N GLU A 40 -12.43 -0.31 -2.09
CA GLU A 40 -13.45 -0.02 -1.08
C GLU A 40 -12.96 -0.37 0.35
N LEU A 41 -12.31 -1.52 0.52
CA LEU A 41 -11.75 -1.91 1.82
C LEU A 41 -10.64 -0.94 2.28
N PHE A 42 -9.74 -0.52 1.39
CA PHE A 42 -8.72 0.46 1.75
C PHE A 42 -9.33 1.81 2.12
N ASN A 43 -10.29 2.30 1.35
CA ASN A 43 -10.96 3.57 1.66
C ASN A 43 -11.69 3.53 3.00
N ASN A 44 -12.35 2.41 3.32
CA ASN A 44 -13.11 2.25 4.55
C ASN A 44 -12.24 2.00 5.79
N PHE A 45 -11.13 1.27 5.66
CA PHE A 45 -10.37 0.80 6.83
C PHE A 45 -9.01 1.46 7.03
N LEU A 46 -8.35 1.96 5.98
CA LEU A 46 -6.98 2.45 6.08
C LEU A 46 -6.87 3.70 6.97
N GLN A 47 -7.69 4.72 6.72
CA GLN A 47 -7.68 5.95 7.51
C GLN A 47 -8.12 5.71 8.97
N PRO A 48 -9.23 4.98 9.25
CA PRO A 48 -9.60 4.68 10.63
C PRO A 48 -8.56 3.85 11.39
N ALA A 49 -7.90 2.90 10.73
CA ALA A 49 -6.86 2.08 11.37
C ALA A 49 -5.64 2.91 11.77
N ILE A 50 -5.19 3.81 10.90
CA ILE A 50 -4.07 4.72 11.22
C ILE A 50 -4.48 5.68 12.34
N LYS A 51 -5.68 6.24 12.29
CA LYS A 51 -6.19 7.11 13.36
C LYS A 51 -6.23 6.38 14.71
N PHE A 52 -6.72 5.15 14.73
CA PHE A 52 -6.75 4.29 15.92
C PHE A 52 -5.34 4.00 16.46
N LEU A 53 -4.39 3.70 15.57
CA LEU A 53 -2.99 3.52 15.95
C LEU A 53 -2.39 4.79 16.58
N ARG A 54 -2.72 5.98 16.05
CA ARG A 54 -2.21 7.24 16.59
C ARG A 54 -2.90 7.70 17.87
N SER A 55 -4.16 7.32 18.12
CA SER A 55 -4.91 7.77 19.30
C SER A 55 -4.87 6.78 20.46
N GLU A 56 -5.03 5.49 20.20
CA GLU A 56 -5.24 4.48 21.24
C GLU A 56 -3.98 3.65 21.53
N MET A 57 -2.98 3.67 20.65
CA MET A 57 -1.79 2.83 20.78
C MET A 57 -0.56 3.67 21.16
N ARG A 58 0.30 3.10 22.01
CA ARG A 58 1.59 3.71 22.35
C ARG A 58 2.70 3.02 21.56
N GLU A 59 3.25 3.74 20.59
CA GLU A 59 4.40 3.26 19.83
C GLU A 59 5.70 3.44 20.63
N MET A 60 6.58 2.43 20.58
CA MET A 60 7.93 2.53 21.15
C MET A 60 8.81 3.50 20.35
N VAL A 61 8.66 3.49 19.02
CA VAL A 61 9.39 4.33 18.07
C VAL A 61 8.36 4.97 17.13
N PRO A 62 8.41 6.30 16.90
CA PRO A 62 7.46 6.96 16.03
C PRO A 62 7.60 6.42 14.60
N THR A 63 6.48 6.00 14.03
CA THR A 63 6.42 5.55 12.63
C THR A 63 5.85 6.64 11.73
N VAL A 64 6.07 6.50 10.42
CA VAL A 64 5.51 7.41 9.41
C VAL A 64 4.33 6.70 8.74
N ASP A 65 3.19 7.38 8.60
CA ASP A 65 1.97 6.78 8.05
C ASP A 65 2.19 6.13 6.68
N GLY A 66 2.88 6.82 5.76
CA GLY A 66 3.23 6.26 4.45
C GLY A 66 4.07 4.99 4.54
N ALA A 67 4.96 4.87 5.52
CA ALA A 67 5.76 3.66 5.73
C ALA A 67 4.92 2.50 6.30
N LEU A 68 3.92 2.79 7.13
CA LEU A 68 2.95 1.80 7.60
C LEU A 68 2.11 1.25 6.45
N VAL A 69 1.56 2.15 5.62
CA VAL A 69 0.80 1.76 4.43
C VAL A 69 1.67 0.94 3.50
N PHE A 70 2.90 1.37 3.21
CA PHE A 70 3.81 0.62 2.36
C PHE A 70 4.15 -0.77 2.91
N SER A 71 4.28 -0.91 4.23
CA SER A 71 4.52 -2.20 4.88
C SER A 71 3.30 -3.12 4.80
N LEU A 72 2.09 -2.58 4.95
CA LEU A 72 0.84 -3.31 4.72
C LEU A 72 0.74 -3.81 3.28
N LEU A 73 1.02 -2.96 2.30
CA LEU A 73 0.97 -3.34 0.88
C LEU A 73 1.98 -4.44 0.55
N LYS A 74 3.21 -4.36 1.09
CA LYS A 74 4.20 -5.44 0.96
C LYS A 74 3.74 -6.75 1.58
N LEU A 75 3.07 -6.69 2.73
CA LEU A 75 2.52 -7.87 3.37
C LEU A 75 1.42 -8.49 2.50
N MET A 76 0.60 -7.68 1.84
CA MET A 76 -0.37 -8.16 0.85
C MET A 76 0.30 -8.78 -0.37
N ASP A 77 1.39 -8.19 -0.87
CA ASP A 77 2.17 -8.78 -1.98
C ASP A 77 2.67 -10.19 -1.62
N CYS A 78 3.10 -10.42 -0.38
CA CYS A 78 3.49 -11.77 0.07
C CYS A 78 2.32 -12.77 0.02
N PHE A 79 1.10 -12.35 0.36
CA PHE A 79 -0.08 -13.21 0.21
C PHE A 79 -0.46 -13.44 -1.26
N PHE A 80 -0.15 -12.47 -2.12
CA PHE A 80 -0.49 -12.52 -3.53
C PHE A 80 0.56 -13.20 -4.40
N GLU A 81 1.76 -13.44 -3.87
CA GLU A 81 2.87 -14.11 -4.54
C GLU A 81 2.46 -15.42 -5.25
N PRO A 82 1.64 -16.32 -4.66
CA PRO A 82 1.24 -17.55 -5.34
C PRO A 82 0.32 -17.33 -6.56
N PHE A 83 -0.34 -16.18 -6.65
CA PHE A 83 -1.22 -15.83 -7.76
C PHE A 83 -0.51 -15.05 -8.86
N MET A 84 0.74 -14.65 -8.64
CA MET A 84 1.59 -14.03 -9.65
C MET A 84 1.96 -15.09 -10.68
N LEU A 85 1.79 -14.78 -11.96
CA LEU A 85 2.27 -15.63 -13.05
C LEU A 85 3.80 -15.63 -12.99
N LYS A 86 4.39 -16.70 -12.46
CA LYS A 86 5.82 -16.95 -12.59
C LYS A 86 6.06 -17.56 -13.96
N ASP A 87 6.93 -16.94 -14.76
CA ASP A 87 7.37 -17.48 -16.05
C ASP A 87 7.93 -18.91 -15.83
N GLY A 88 7.11 -19.92 -16.14
CA GLY A 88 7.50 -21.34 -16.10
C GLY A 88 6.88 -22.24 -15.01
N GLU A 89 6.02 -21.74 -14.13
CA GLU A 89 5.33 -22.60 -13.13
C GLU A 89 3.88 -22.93 -13.53
N GLN A 90 3.49 -24.20 -13.37
CA GLN A 90 2.12 -24.65 -13.65
C GLN A 90 1.14 -24.00 -12.66
N PRO A 91 -0.05 -23.58 -13.13
CA PRO A 91 -1.05 -22.96 -12.25
C PRO A 91 -1.49 -23.94 -11.16
N ILE A 92 -1.61 -23.41 -9.94
CA ILE A 92 -2.21 -24.10 -8.79
C ILE A 92 -3.59 -24.62 -9.21
N PRO A 93 -3.91 -25.91 -9.04
CA PRO A 93 -5.24 -26.45 -9.33
C PRO A 93 -6.31 -25.71 -8.52
N GLU A 94 -7.44 -25.43 -9.18
CA GLU A 94 -8.65 -24.80 -8.60
C GLU A 94 -9.15 -25.48 -7.32
#